data_AF-A0A3B4DI04-F1
#
_entry.id   AF-A0A3B4DI04-F1
#
_cell.length_a   1.000
_cell.length_b   1.000
_cell.length_c   1.000
_cell.angle_alpha   90.00
_cell.angle_beta   90.00
_cell.angle_gamma   90.00
#
_symmetry.space_group_name_H-M   'P 1'
#
loop_
_entity.id
_entity.type
_entity.pdbx_description
1 polymer ?
#
loop_
_entity_poly.entity_id
_entity_poly.type
_entity_poly.pdbx_seq_one_letter_code
_entity_poly.pdbx_strand_id
1 'polypeptide(L)'
;MPPKKNGKKTADKSTKKEGEGSGEKPDADDVLSAGSKEFYRAQIRDLEERIEKYQHKCDELEVREKDFSTNYNNVEREKKDIVLYLKRSLAHKEDELTDLSEKLLALQIAKEEEKESFEMQLSALRHEFQENKDKLMSENMALAGKLASLEEFRVQKDEIMALLASLKEQLEQQKQEHQTIIYNLERKAVLDNDRLKKEMQQHVATVAAEFRRVSDRRMPETTMRAIHENVSVTAQLRQLSDKSKELLEDNDSLKAKEKQLRREKEIMESLLNEMTMKSVGNQRVVQQLTEKCKQMHTELENLARHKQEHQQLLDNHNALQKEHDDLRQTHESHMGKLKRKQAEAERLKKELQKEKMQRQELETVQQEAAVALKEALREVPKEEDSEVQAVVRRSQLMQKLLAMLDNAAAIGKGPGLSDFIPITHHTDERTTGQGMARPGLRAPGQKTTSRLSHFKTGDLGLVPRQINMCNSVLSKIGPLSKSTQIHLQRKLQSQKRNNLSKPLAEEDV
;
A
#
# COMPACT_ATOMS: atom_id res chain seq x y z
N MET A 1 -32.36 -12.39 -61.73
CA MET A 1 -32.75 -12.33 -63.16
C MET A 1 -31.49 -12.52 -64.00
N PRO A 2 -31.39 -13.65 -64.72
CA PRO A 2 -31.29 -13.65 -66.17
C PRO A 2 -32.50 -14.35 -66.84
N PRO A 3 -32.59 -14.39 -68.18
CA PRO A 3 -33.86 -14.48 -68.92
C PRO A 3 -34.23 -15.85 -69.53
N LYS A 4 -35.49 -15.90 -69.96
CA LYS A 4 -36.20 -16.78 -70.93
C LYS A 4 -35.39 -17.77 -71.79
N LYS A 5 -35.92 -19.00 -71.87
CA LYS A 5 -36.19 -19.89 -73.06
C LYS A 5 -36.38 -21.31 -72.51
N ASN A 6 -37.20 -22.24 -73.00
CA ASN A 6 -37.74 -22.54 -74.33
C ASN A 6 -38.77 -23.67 -74.17
N GLY A 7 -39.63 -23.88 -75.18
CA GLY A 7 -40.09 -25.23 -75.56
C GLY A 7 -41.55 -25.53 -75.19
N LYS A 8 -42.57 -25.46 -76.05
CA LYS A 8 -42.80 -26.00 -77.41
C LYS A 8 -43.59 -27.33 -77.36
N LYS A 9 -44.57 -27.38 -78.28
CA LYS A 9 -45.16 -28.54 -78.99
C LYS A 9 -46.40 -29.18 -78.36
N THR A 10 -47.58 -28.93 -78.95
CA THR A 10 -48.29 -29.69 -80.04
C THR A 10 -49.31 -30.63 -79.39
N ALA A 11 -50.46 -30.98 -79.94
CA ALA A 11 -51.06 -31.06 -81.26
C ALA A 11 -52.55 -31.42 -80.97
N ASP A 12 -53.55 -31.46 -81.83
CA ASP A 12 -53.82 -31.18 -83.23
C ASP A 12 -55.29 -31.61 -83.42
N LYS A 13 -55.94 -31.09 -84.48
CA LYS A 13 -57.12 -31.67 -85.16
C LYS A 13 -58.43 -31.81 -84.38
N SER A 14 -59.62 -31.61 -84.94
CA SER A 14 -60.16 -31.26 -86.27
C SER A 14 -61.69 -31.40 -86.06
N THR A 15 -62.63 -30.83 -86.81
CA THR A 15 -62.81 -30.80 -88.27
C THR A 15 -64.18 -30.15 -88.52
N LYS A 16 -64.30 -29.35 -89.60
CA LYS A 16 -65.39 -29.36 -90.63
C LYS A 16 -66.87 -29.24 -90.20
N LYS A 17 -67.78 -28.58 -90.94
CA LYS A 17 -67.80 -27.85 -92.22
C LYS A 17 -69.24 -27.35 -92.42
N GLU A 18 -69.40 -26.36 -93.31
CA GLU A 18 -70.60 -26.07 -94.13
C GLU A 18 -71.86 -25.58 -93.39
N GLY A 19 -72.65 -24.63 -93.88
CA GLY A 19 -72.69 -23.92 -95.15
C GLY A 19 -74.09 -23.30 -95.34
N GLU A 20 -74.14 -22.19 -96.07
CA GLU A 20 -75.31 -21.60 -96.74
C GLU A 20 -76.38 -20.79 -95.96
N GLY A 21 -76.60 -19.55 -96.42
CA GLY A 21 -77.81 -19.30 -97.23
C GLY A 21 -78.91 -18.38 -96.69
N SER A 22 -78.86 -17.11 -97.09
CA SER A 22 -79.96 -16.22 -97.56
C SER A 22 -81.23 -15.93 -96.72
N GLY A 23 -81.57 -14.64 -96.68
CA GLY A 23 -82.85 -14.14 -97.26
C GLY A 23 -84.06 -13.91 -96.34
N GLU A 24 -84.37 -12.62 -96.14
CA GLU A 24 -85.70 -11.95 -95.98
C GLU A 24 -86.87 -12.47 -95.09
N LYS A 25 -87.56 -11.46 -94.51
CA LYS A 25 -88.85 -11.34 -93.75
C LYS A 25 -90.06 -12.21 -94.25
N PRO A 26 -91.30 -12.16 -93.67
CA PRO A 26 -91.86 -11.87 -92.32
C PRO A 26 -92.89 -12.94 -91.82
N ASP A 27 -93.54 -12.69 -90.66
CA ASP A 27 -94.86 -13.17 -90.11
C ASP A 27 -95.38 -14.61 -90.33
N ALA A 28 -95.78 -15.28 -89.23
CA ALA A 28 -97.15 -15.76 -88.97
C ALA A 28 -97.26 -16.69 -87.75
N ASP A 29 -98.39 -16.54 -87.06
CA ASP A 29 -98.85 -17.16 -85.81
C ASP A 29 -99.13 -18.67 -85.85
N ASP A 30 -98.92 -19.27 -84.67
CA ASP A 30 -99.83 -20.12 -83.90
C ASP A 30 -100.71 -21.16 -84.63
N VAL A 31 -100.29 -22.42 -84.61
CA VAL A 31 -101.08 -23.56 -84.06
C VAL A 31 -100.12 -24.71 -83.72
N LEU A 32 -99.72 -24.82 -82.45
CA LEU A 32 -99.11 -26.05 -81.91
C LEU A 32 -100.13 -26.78 -81.03
N SER A 33 -100.57 -27.96 -81.50
CA SER A 33 -101.53 -28.87 -80.85
C SER A 33 -101.20 -29.12 -79.37
N ALA A 34 -102.20 -29.26 -78.48
CA ALA A 34 -102.01 -29.37 -77.03
C ALA A 34 -100.99 -30.45 -76.58
N GLY A 35 -100.88 -31.57 -77.32
CA GLY A 35 -99.87 -32.61 -77.07
C GLY A 35 -98.43 -32.18 -77.39
N SER A 36 -98.24 -31.29 -78.37
CA SER A 36 -96.95 -30.66 -78.62
C SER A 36 -96.56 -29.69 -77.50
N LYS A 37 -97.52 -28.94 -76.94
CA LYS A 37 -97.29 -28.08 -75.76
C LYS A 37 -96.88 -28.91 -74.52
N GLU A 38 -97.45 -30.09 -74.30
CA GLU A 38 -97.05 -31.00 -73.21
C GLU A 38 -95.69 -31.66 -73.45
N PHE A 39 -95.38 -32.06 -74.69
CA PHE A 39 -94.06 -32.53 -75.08
C PHE A 39 -92.98 -31.47 -74.83
N TYR A 40 -93.22 -30.23 -75.25
CA TYR A 40 -92.30 -29.11 -74.98
C TYR A 40 -92.20 -28.79 -73.48
N ARG A 41 -93.27 -28.92 -72.69
CA ARG A 41 -93.20 -28.78 -71.21
C ARG A 41 -92.40 -29.89 -70.54
N ALA A 42 -92.51 -31.13 -71.00
CA ALA A 42 -91.69 -32.23 -70.51
C ALA A 42 -90.22 -32.06 -70.90
N GLN A 43 -89.96 -31.58 -72.12
CA GLN A 43 -88.62 -31.22 -72.59
C GLN A 43 -88.03 -30.05 -71.80
N ILE A 44 -88.84 -29.03 -71.48
CA ILE A 44 -88.44 -27.92 -70.60
C ILE A 44 -88.05 -28.46 -69.22
N ARG A 45 -88.84 -29.34 -68.60
CA ARG A 45 -88.49 -29.96 -67.31
C ARG A 45 -87.21 -30.79 -67.35
N ASP A 46 -86.99 -31.59 -68.40
CA ASP A 46 -85.76 -32.36 -68.57
C ASP A 46 -84.54 -31.44 -68.77
N LEU A 47 -84.70 -30.37 -69.56
CA LEU A 47 -83.68 -29.34 -69.73
C LEU A 47 -83.41 -28.56 -68.43
N GLU A 48 -84.45 -28.23 -67.66
CA GLU A 48 -84.35 -27.61 -66.33
C GLU A 48 -83.61 -28.52 -65.35
N GLU A 49 -83.94 -29.80 -65.26
CA GLU A 49 -83.23 -30.77 -64.42
C GLU A 49 -81.75 -30.91 -64.84
N ARG A 50 -81.46 -30.86 -66.15
CA ARG A 50 -80.10 -30.89 -66.66
C ARG A 50 -79.34 -29.60 -66.33
N ILE A 51 -80.01 -28.44 -66.37
CA ILE A 51 -79.47 -27.16 -65.94
C ILE A 51 -79.15 -27.20 -64.44
N GLU A 52 -80.06 -27.69 -63.60
CA GLU A 52 -79.83 -27.85 -62.15
C GLU A 52 -78.65 -28.78 -61.84
N LYS A 53 -78.51 -29.90 -62.57
CA LYS A 53 -77.33 -30.79 -62.45
C LYS A 53 -76.03 -30.08 -62.82
N TYR A 54 -76.04 -29.30 -63.90
CA TYR A 54 -74.87 -28.52 -64.29
C TYR A 54 -74.57 -27.39 -63.30
N GLN A 55 -75.58 -26.72 -62.76
CA GLN A 55 -75.43 -25.72 -61.69
C GLN A 55 -74.82 -26.34 -60.45
N HIS A 56 -75.40 -27.44 -59.93
CA HIS A 56 -74.83 -28.18 -58.81
C HIS A 56 -73.39 -28.61 -59.09
N LYS A 57 -73.07 -29.04 -60.32
CA LYS A 57 -71.70 -29.43 -60.67
C LYS A 57 -70.74 -28.23 -60.72
N CYS A 58 -71.21 -27.08 -61.21
CA CYS A 58 -70.48 -25.82 -61.17
C CYS A 58 -70.22 -25.36 -59.73
N ASP A 59 -71.25 -25.40 -58.87
CA ASP A 59 -71.13 -25.04 -57.45
C ASP A 59 -70.14 -25.97 -56.72
N GLU A 60 -70.23 -27.28 -56.97
CA GLU A 60 -69.31 -28.28 -56.42
C GLU A 60 -67.86 -28.05 -56.91
N LEU A 61 -67.67 -27.66 -58.17
CA LEU A 61 -66.36 -27.31 -58.72
C LEU A 61 -65.83 -26.00 -58.11
N GLU A 62 -66.68 -25.01 -57.89
CA GLU A 62 -66.31 -23.73 -57.28
C GLU A 62 -65.89 -23.91 -55.82
N VAL A 63 -66.60 -24.74 -55.05
CA VAL A 63 -66.20 -25.11 -53.69
C VAL A 63 -64.85 -25.84 -53.71
N ARG A 64 -64.67 -26.84 -54.59
CA ARG A 64 -63.39 -27.55 -54.71
C ARG A 64 -62.24 -26.63 -55.11
N GLU A 65 -62.46 -25.67 -56.01
CA GLU A 65 -61.47 -24.66 -56.38
C GLU A 65 -61.09 -23.77 -55.18
N LYS A 66 -62.08 -23.30 -54.42
CA LYS A 66 -61.85 -22.53 -53.19
C LYS A 66 -61.07 -23.34 -52.15
N ASP A 67 -61.40 -24.61 -51.96
CA ASP A 67 -60.69 -25.53 -51.07
C ASP A 67 -59.23 -25.75 -51.52
N PHE A 68 -58.98 -25.95 -52.82
CA PHE A 68 -57.61 -26.06 -53.33
C PHE A 68 -56.84 -24.75 -53.21
N SER A 69 -57.47 -23.61 -53.45
CA SER A 69 -56.86 -22.29 -53.31
C SER A 69 -56.48 -22.01 -51.85
N THR A 70 -57.38 -22.30 -50.90
CA THR A 70 -57.10 -22.14 -49.47
C THR A 70 -55.99 -23.08 -49.00
N ASN A 71 -56.01 -24.35 -49.42
CA ASN A 71 -54.95 -25.31 -49.12
C ASN A 71 -53.60 -24.89 -49.72
N TYR A 72 -53.58 -24.41 -50.95
CA TYR A 72 -52.37 -23.89 -51.58
C TYR A 72 -51.81 -22.70 -50.81
N ASN A 73 -52.66 -21.74 -50.44
CA ASN A 73 -52.27 -20.56 -49.65
C ASN A 73 -51.77 -20.95 -48.24
N ASN A 74 -52.35 -21.98 -47.62
CA ASN A 74 -51.87 -22.54 -46.34
C ASN A 74 -50.45 -23.07 -46.49
N VAL A 75 -50.21 -23.96 -47.46
CA VAL A 75 -48.89 -24.56 -47.72
C VAL A 75 -47.86 -23.49 -48.10
N GLU A 76 -48.26 -22.48 -48.87
CA GLU A 76 -47.37 -21.38 -49.24
C GLU A 76 -46.97 -20.55 -48.00
N ARG A 77 -47.90 -20.29 -47.08
CA ARG A 77 -47.60 -19.63 -45.79
C ARG A 77 -46.67 -20.47 -44.93
N GLU A 78 -46.98 -21.75 -44.74
CA GLU A 78 -46.14 -22.66 -43.96
C GLU A 78 -44.72 -22.75 -44.53
N LYS A 79 -44.58 -22.87 -45.86
CA LYS A 79 -43.28 -22.83 -46.53
C LYS A 79 -42.54 -21.53 -46.26
N LYS A 80 -43.21 -20.38 -46.35
CA LYS A 80 -42.61 -19.07 -46.04
C LYS A 80 -42.14 -19.02 -44.59
N ASP A 81 -42.95 -19.49 -43.65
CA ASP A 81 -42.62 -19.51 -42.22
C ASP A 81 -41.43 -20.43 -41.92
N ILE A 82 -41.40 -21.63 -42.50
CA ILE A 82 -40.27 -22.56 -42.40
C ILE A 82 -39.00 -21.91 -42.98
N VAL A 83 -39.08 -21.29 -44.15
CA VAL A 83 -37.93 -20.61 -44.77
C VAL A 83 -37.45 -19.45 -43.91
N LEU A 84 -38.36 -18.65 -43.33
CA LEU A 84 -38.00 -17.57 -42.42
C LEU A 84 -37.34 -18.08 -41.15
N TYR A 85 -37.86 -19.16 -40.57
CA TYR A 85 -37.25 -19.83 -39.41
C TYR A 85 -35.84 -20.33 -39.74
N LEU A 86 -35.67 -21.06 -40.84
CA LEU A 86 -34.36 -21.57 -41.26
C LEU A 86 -33.37 -20.43 -41.54
N LYS A 87 -33.81 -19.34 -42.18
CA LYS A 87 -32.96 -18.16 -42.40
C LYS A 87 -32.53 -17.50 -41.09
N ARG A 88 -33.46 -17.32 -40.14
CA ARG A 88 -33.14 -16.77 -38.82
C ARG A 88 -32.19 -17.69 -38.04
N SER A 89 -32.44 -18.99 -38.08
CA SER A 89 -31.59 -19.98 -37.43
C SER A 89 -30.20 -20.04 -38.05
N LEU A 90 -30.09 -19.90 -39.38
CA LEU A 90 -28.80 -19.84 -40.07
C LEU A 90 -28.04 -18.58 -39.68
N ALA A 91 -28.67 -17.41 -39.75
CA ALA A 91 -28.06 -16.14 -39.37
C ALA A 91 -27.58 -16.15 -37.91
N HIS A 92 -28.39 -16.68 -37.00
CA HIS A 92 -27.99 -16.83 -35.60
C HIS A 92 -26.76 -17.74 -35.43
N LYS A 93 -26.66 -18.82 -36.21
CA LYS A 93 -25.49 -19.70 -36.20
C LYS A 93 -24.25 -19.04 -36.83
N GLU A 94 -24.44 -18.20 -37.83
CA GLU A 94 -23.37 -17.39 -38.43
C GLU A 94 -22.84 -16.37 -37.41
N ASP A 95 -23.72 -15.66 -36.69
CA ASP A 95 -23.35 -14.74 -35.62
C ASP A 95 -22.60 -15.45 -34.47
N GLU A 96 -23.08 -16.64 -34.06
CA GLU A 96 -22.38 -17.47 -33.07
C GLU A 96 -20.98 -17.89 -33.55
N LEU A 97 -20.83 -18.24 -34.83
CA LEU A 97 -19.55 -18.61 -35.42
C LEU A 97 -18.60 -17.40 -35.48
N THR A 98 -19.10 -16.21 -35.80
CA THR A 98 -18.28 -14.99 -35.79
C THR A 98 -17.83 -14.65 -34.37
N ASP A 99 -18.73 -14.69 -33.38
CA ASP A 99 -18.40 -14.43 -31.97
C ASP A 99 -17.35 -15.41 -31.44
N LEU A 100 -17.49 -16.70 -31.78
CA LEU A 100 -16.52 -17.72 -31.39
C LEU A 100 -15.16 -17.52 -32.09
N SER A 101 -15.17 -17.12 -33.35
CA SER A 101 -13.95 -16.84 -34.12
C SER A 101 -13.22 -15.61 -33.57
N GLU A 102 -13.94 -14.55 -33.22
CA GLU A 102 -13.37 -13.35 -32.57
C GLU A 102 -12.78 -13.68 -31.20
N LYS A 103 -13.48 -14.47 -30.38
CA LYS A 103 -12.97 -14.93 -29.08
C LYS A 103 -11.72 -15.78 -29.23
N LEU A 104 -11.69 -16.67 -30.23
CA LEU A 104 -10.51 -17.50 -30.51
C LEU A 104 -9.32 -16.63 -30.93
N LEU A 105 -9.54 -15.66 -31.80
CA LEU A 105 -8.50 -14.73 -32.25
C LEU A 105 -7.98 -13.87 -31.09
N ALA A 106 -8.86 -13.35 -30.23
CA ALA A 106 -8.47 -12.60 -29.04
C ALA A 106 -7.64 -13.46 -28.06
N LEU A 107 -8.03 -14.71 -27.83
CA LEU A 107 -7.26 -15.65 -27.01
C LEU A 107 -5.90 -15.97 -27.64
N GLN A 108 -5.83 -16.07 -28.97
CA GLN A 108 -4.57 -16.31 -29.67
C GLN A 108 -3.63 -15.11 -29.55
N ILE A 109 -4.12 -13.88 -29.72
CA ILE A 109 -3.33 -12.66 -29.51
C ILE A 109 -2.82 -12.59 -28.07
N ALA A 110 -3.69 -12.79 -27.07
CA ALA A 110 -3.29 -12.76 -25.67
C ALA A 110 -2.20 -13.81 -25.35
N LYS A 111 -2.30 -15.01 -25.93
CA LYS A 111 -1.28 -16.05 -25.79
C LYS A 111 0.06 -15.65 -26.45
N GLU A 112 0.00 -15.01 -27.62
CA GLU A 112 1.20 -14.53 -28.32
C GLU A 112 1.89 -13.40 -27.51
N GLU A 113 1.12 -12.46 -26.97
CA GLU A 113 1.62 -11.40 -26.08
C GLU A 113 2.26 -11.96 -24.81
N GLU A 114 1.61 -12.93 -24.15
CA GLU A 114 2.19 -13.60 -22.97
C GLU A 114 3.51 -14.30 -23.34
N LYS A 115 3.54 -15.01 -24.47
CA LYS A 115 4.74 -15.69 -24.95
C LYS A 115 5.88 -14.69 -25.22
N GLU A 116 5.60 -13.58 -25.91
CA GLU A 116 6.58 -12.52 -26.15
C GLU A 116 7.09 -11.91 -24.84
N SER A 117 6.21 -11.71 -23.86
CA SER A 117 6.60 -11.20 -22.54
C SER A 117 7.54 -12.15 -21.80
N PHE A 118 7.28 -13.46 -21.85
CA PHE A 118 8.15 -14.47 -21.24
C PHE A 118 9.48 -14.60 -21.99
N GLU A 119 9.47 -14.53 -23.32
CA GLU A 119 10.70 -14.54 -24.12
C GLU A 119 11.57 -13.31 -23.82
N MET A 120 10.96 -12.13 -23.66
CA MET A 120 11.65 -10.91 -23.26
C MET A 120 12.25 -11.02 -21.86
N GLN A 121 11.50 -11.54 -20.88
CA GLN A 121 12.01 -11.77 -19.52
C GLN A 121 13.16 -12.78 -19.49
N LEU A 122 13.05 -13.88 -20.25
CA LEU A 122 14.09 -14.89 -20.36
C LEU A 122 15.36 -14.33 -21.02
N SER A 123 15.18 -13.50 -22.05
CA SER A 123 16.25 -12.76 -22.73
C SER A 123 16.97 -11.81 -21.76
N ALA A 124 16.22 -10.99 -21.03
CA ALA A 124 16.75 -10.06 -20.03
C ALA A 124 17.54 -10.80 -18.95
N LEU A 125 16.97 -11.88 -18.39
CA LEU A 125 17.64 -12.69 -17.37
C LEU A 125 18.93 -13.34 -17.90
N ARG A 126 18.93 -13.83 -19.14
CA ARG A 126 20.16 -14.35 -19.77
C ARG A 126 21.23 -13.27 -19.94
N HIS A 127 20.82 -12.06 -20.32
CA HIS A 127 21.72 -10.92 -20.44
C HIS A 127 22.33 -10.56 -19.07
N GLU A 128 21.51 -10.45 -18.02
CA GLU A 128 21.98 -10.18 -16.65
C GLU A 128 22.94 -11.26 -16.14
N PHE A 129 22.66 -12.54 -16.39
CA PHE A 129 23.57 -13.62 -16.03
C PHE A 129 24.89 -13.53 -16.78
N GLN A 130 24.85 -13.20 -18.07
CA GLN A 130 26.06 -13.06 -18.88
C GLN A 130 26.90 -11.87 -18.41
N GLU A 131 26.28 -10.72 -18.13
CA GLU A 131 26.97 -9.57 -17.54
C GLU A 131 27.59 -9.89 -16.18
N ASN A 132 26.86 -10.58 -15.30
CA ASN A 132 27.37 -10.95 -13.98
C ASN A 132 28.54 -11.93 -14.09
N LYS A 133 28.47 -12.87 -15.03
CA LYS A 133 29.58 -13.75 -15.36
C LYS A 133 30.79 -12.95 -15.82
N ASP A 134 30.61 -12.00 -16.74
CA ASP A 134 31.70 -11.18 -17.28
C ASP A 134 32.32 -10.26 -16.20
N LYS A 135 31.49 -9.68 -15.32
CA LYS A 135 31.94 -8.93 -14.13
C LYS A 135 32.80 -9.80 -13.23
N LEU A 136 32.31 -10.96 -12.81
CA LEU A 136 33.05 -11.90 -11.95
C LEU A 136 34.34 -12.41 -12.62
N MET A 137 34.33 -12.67 -13.93
CA MET A 137 35.53 -13.05 -14.67
C MET A 137 36.56 -11.91 -14.68
N SER A 138 36.13 -10.67 -14.89
CA SER A 138 37.02 -9.49 -14.87
C SER A 138 37.63 -9.26 -13.47
N GLU A 139 36.85 -9.44 -12.41
CA GLU A 139 37.32 -9.37 -11.02
C GLU A 139 38.32 -10.49 -10.73
N ASN A 140 38.04 -11.71 -11.18
CA ASN A 140 38.94 -12.85 -11.00
C ASN A 140 40.27 -12.61 -11.73
N MET A 141 40.25 -12.10 -12.97
CA MET A 141 41.46 -11.72 -13.70
C MET A 141 42.24 -10.61 -12.98
N ALA A 142 41.56 -9.60 -12.45
CA ALA A 142 42.21 -8.53 -11.68
C ALA A 142 42.83 -9.05 -10.38
N LEU A 143 42.17 -9.96 -9.67
CA LEU A 143 42.70 -10.63 -8.48
C LEU A 143 43.89 -11.53 -8.83
N ALA A 144 43.84 -12.27 -9.92
CA ALA A 144 44.97 -13.06 -10.42
C ALA A 144 46.18 -12.18 -10.73
N GLY A 145 45.97 -11.00 -11.35
CA GLY A 145 47.02 -10.01 -11.56
C GLY A 145 47.63 -9.50 -10.26
N LYS A 146 46.79 -9.13 -9.27
CA LYS A 146 47.27 -8.72 -7.93
C LYS A 146 48.05 -9.83 -7.23
N LEU A 147 47.62 -11.08 -7.36
CA LEU A 147 48.30 -12.24 -6.79
C LEU A 147 49.67 -12.44 -7.42
N ALA A 148 49.79 -12.30 -8.74
CA ALA A 148 51.07 -12.37 -9.45
C ALA A 148 52.03 -11.28 -8.96
N SER A 149 51.58 -10.03 -8.84
CA SER A 149 52.40 -8.94 -8.30
C SER A 149 52.83 -9.15 -6.84
N LEU A 150 51.96 -9.76 -6.02
CA LEU A 150 52.31 -10.12 -4.64
C LEU A 150 53.36 -11.23 -4.58
N GLU A 151 53.27 -12.22 -5.48
CA GLU A 151 54.27 -13.28 -5.57
C GLU A 151 55.61 -12.74 -6.06
N GLU A 152 55.63 -11.84 -7.04
CA GLU A 152 56.84 -11.13 -7.46
C GLU A 152 57.47 -10.35 -6.31
N PHE A 153 56.65 -9.60 -5.54
CA PHE A 153 57.14 -8.88 -4.37
C PHE A 153 57.70 -9.82 -3.29
N ARG A 154 57.06 -10.99 -3.09
CA ARG A 154 57.55 -12.00 -2.15
C ARG A 154 58.92 -12.53 -2.58
N VAL A 155 59.08 -12.88 -3.86
CA VAL A 155 60.36 -13.36 -4.41
C VAL A 155 61.44 -12.30 -4.26
N GLN A 156 61.18 -11.04 -4.64
CA GLN A 156 62.13 -9.93 -4.48
C GLN A 156 62.54 -9.72 -3.03
N LYS A 157 61.59 -9.79 -2.10
CA LYS A 157 61.87 -9.70 -0.66
C LYS A 157 62.81 -10.82 -0.22
N ASP A 158 62.52 -12.06 -0.61
CA ASP A 158 63.33 -13.22 -0.24
C ASP A 158 64.76 -13.12 -0.82
N GLU A 159 64.91 -12.64 -2.06
CA GLU A 159 66.21 -12.35 -2.69
C GLU A 159 67.00 -11.29 -1.92
N ILE A 160 66.38 -10.16 -1.57
CA ILE A 160 67.03 -9.10 -0.78
C ILE A 160 67.43 -9.62 0.61
N MET A 161 66.57 -10.42 1.25
CA MET A 161 66.86 -11.01 2.56
C MET A 161 68.04 -11.98 2.48
N ALA A 162 68.14 -12.79 1.42
CA ALA A 162 69.27 -13.67 1.18
C ALA A 162 70.56 -12.87 0.94
N LEU A 163 70.51 -11.79 0.16
CA LEU A 163 71.66 -10.90 -0.07
C LEU A 163 72.12 -10.20 1.23
N LEU A 164 71.18 -9.75 2.05
CA LEU A 164 71.51 -9.15 3.35
C LEU A 164 72.14 -10.17 4.30
N ALA A 165 71.68 -11.43 4.28
CA ALA A 165 72.27 -12.49 5.07
C ALA A 165 73.72 -12.78 4.63
N SER A 166 73.97 -12.89 3.33
CA SER A 166 75.32 -13.13 2.80
C SER A 166 76.28 -11.96 3.08
N LEU A 167 75.82 -10.71 2.93
CA LEU A 167 76.62 -9.52 3.26
C LEU A 167 76.96 -9.45 4.75
N LYS A 168 76.02 -9.82 5.64
CA LYS A 168 76.29 -9.89 7.09
C LYS A 168 77.32 -10.96 7.41
N GLU A 169 77.23 -12.12 6.78
CA GLU A 169 78.19 -13.20 6.94
C GLU A 169 79.59 -12.78 6.47
N GLN A 170 79.70 -12.16 5.30
CA GLN A 170 80.97 -11.61 4.79
C GLN A 170 81.56 -10.55 5.72
N LEU A 171 80.73 -9.63 6.24
CA LEU A 171 81.17 -8.61 7.17
C LEU A 171 81.70 -9.23 8.48
N GLU A 172 81.03 -10.28 8.98
CA GLU A 172 81.46 -10.97 10.19
C GLU A 172 82.77 -11.74 9.97
N GLN A 173 82.93 -12.40 8.82
CA GLN A 173 84.19 -13.03 8.41
C GLN A 173 85.32 -12.00 8.36
N GLN A 174 85.13 -10.85 7.71
CA GLN A 174 86.13 -9.78 7.65
C GLN A 174 86.50 -9.24 9.03
N LYS A 175 85.52 -9.06 9.93
CA LYS A 175 85.79 -8.66 11.32
C LYS A 175 86.66 -9.68 12.05
N GLN A 176 86.34 -10.97 11.91
CA GLN A 176 87.11 -12.05 12.54
C GLN A 176 88.55 -12.12 11.98
N GLU A 177 88.70 -11.97 10.67
CA GLU A 177 90.01 -11.88 10.02
C GLU A 177 90.82 -10.70 10.53
N HIS A 178 90.24 -9.50 10.54
CA HIS A 178 90.90 -8.29 11.06
C HIS A 178 91.23 -8.41 12.55
N GLN A 179 90.35 -8.96 13.37
CA GLN A 179 90.61 -9.20 14.78
C GLN A 179 91.80 -10.15 14.97
N THR A 180 91.88 -11.20 14.15
CA THR A 180 93.01 -12.14 14.16
C THR A 180 94.31 -11.47 13.74
N ILE A 181 94.27 -10.61 12.71
CA ILE A 181 95.42 -9.83 12.25
C ILE A 181 95.91 -8.87 13.35
N ILE A 182 95.00 -8.10 13.97
CA ILE A 182 95.31 -7.18 15.06
C ILE A 182 95.96 -7.94 16.21
N TYR A 183 95.35 -9.05 16.66
CA TYR A 183 95.90 -9.88 17.74
C TYR A 183 97.33 -10.37 17.42
N ASN A 184 97.56 -10.83 16.19
CA ASN A 184 98.89 -11.28 15.77
C ASN A 184 99.91 -10.13 15.72
N LEU A 185 99.51 -8.94 15.26
CA LEU A 185 100.35 -7.75 15.23
C LEU A 185 100.68 -7.25 16.64
N GLU A 186 99.69 -7.18 17.53
CA GLU A 186 99.86 -6.83 18.94
C GLU A 186 100.80 -7.81 19.63
N ARG A 187 100.58 -9.11 19.46
CA ARG A 187 101.47 -10.15 19.99
C ARG A 187 102.89 -9.97 19.49
N LYS A 188 103.09 -9.73 18.19
CA LYS A 188 104.41 -9.49 17.62
C LYS A 188 105.06 -8.23 18.18
N ALA A 189 104.31 -7.13 18.26
CA ALA A 189 104.79 -5.86 18.81
C ALA A 189 105.19 -5.98 20.28
N VAL A 190 104.43 -6.71 21.10
CA VAL A 190 104.78 -6.98 22.50
C VAL A 190 106.09 -7.75 22.59
N LEU A 191 106.25 -8.83 21.81
CA LEU A 191 107.49 -9.61 21.79
C LEU A 191 108.70 -8.80 21.33
N ASP A 192 108.54 -8.00 20.27
CA ASP A 192 109.60 -7.12 19.75
C ASP A 192 109.94 -6.01 20.74
N ASN A 193 108.95 -5.43 21.41
CA ASN A 193 109.15 -4.41 22.45
C ASN A 193 109.86 -4.98 23.67
N ASP A 194 109.49 -6.19 24.12
CA ASP A 194 110.16 -6.88 25.22
C ASP A 194 111.61 -7.24 24.85
N ARG A 195 111.86 -7.67 23.60
CA ARG A 195 113.23 -7.87 23.09
C ARG A 195 114.03 -6.58 23.14
N LEU A 196 113.49 -5.49 22.58
CA LEU A 196 114.17 -4.19 22.54
C LEU A 196 114.38 -3.61 23.94
N LYS A 197 113.42 -3.78 24.86
CA LYS A 197 113.57 -3.40 26.28
C LYS A 197 114.71 -4.15 26.93
N LYS A 198 114.84 -5.47 26.71
CA LYS A 198 115.95 -6.26 27.25
C LYS A 198 117.29 -5.77 26.69
N GLU A 199 117.38 -5.53 25.38
CA GLU A 199 118.58 -4.99 24.73
C GLU A 199 118.94 -3.60 25.27
N MET A 200 117.95 -2.70 25.39
CA MET A 200 118.15 -1.36 25.93
C MET A 200 118.50 -1.38 27.42
N GLN A 201 117.86 -2.24 28.23
CA GLN A 201 118.22 -2.41 29.64
C GLN A 201 119.66 -2.92 29.79
N GLN A 202 120.10 -3.86 28.96
CA GLN A 202 121.49 -4.33 28.94
C GLN A 202 122.44 -3.19 28.55
N HIS A 203 122.10 -2.42 27.51
CA HIS A 203 122.93 -1.30 27.07
C HIS A 203 122.99 -0.18 28.11
N VAL A 204 121.84 0.22 28.68
CA VAL A 204 121.77 1.20 29.77
C VAL A 204 122.49 0.68 31.01
N ALA A 205 122.39 -0.60 31.37
CA ALA A 205 123.15 -1.15 32.49
C ALA A 205 124.66 -1.05 32.23
N THR A 206 125.09 -1.29 30.99
CA THR A 206 126.49 -1.15 30.57
C THR A 206 126.93 0.32 30.62
N VAL A 207 126.21 1.22 29.96
CA VAL A 207 126.50 2.66 29.92
C VAL A 207 126.39 3.29 31.31
N ALA A 208 125.43 2.90 32.13
CA ALA A 208 125.30 3.38 33.51
C ALA A 208 126.41 2.83 34.42
N ALA A 209 126.93 1.63 34.16
CA ALA A 209 128.11 1.12 34.86
C ALA A 209 129.37 1.88 34.44
N GLU A 210 129.51 2.20 33.15
CA GLU A 210 130.60 3.05 32.63
C GLU A 210 130.48 4.50 33.12
N PHE A 211 129.28 5.07 33.09
CA PHE A 211 129.01 6.43 33.54
C PHE A 211 129.18 6.56 35.05
N ARG A 212 128.68 5.64 35.89
CA ARG A 212 128.98 5.63 37.33
C ARG A 212 130.49 5.57 37.56
N ARG A 213 131.21 4.68 36.86
CA ARG A 213 132.68 4.60 36.93
C ARG A 213 133.40 5.91 36.58
N VAL A 214 132.91 6.66 35.60
CA VAL A 214 133.53 7.93 35.13
C VAL A 214 133.07 9.13 35.96
N SER A 215 131.80 9.17 36.34
CA SER A 215 131.13 10.25 37.04
C SER A 215 131.49 10.29 38.53
N ASP A 216 131.48 9.15 39.23
CA ASP A 216 131.91 9.03 40.63
C ASP A 216 133.38 9.47 40.81
N ARG A 217 134.17 9.40 39.74
CA ARG A 217 135.58 9.84 39.73
C ARG A 217 135.78 11.32 39.44
N ARG A 218 134.81 12.06 38.88
CA ARG A 218 135.07 13.39 38.29
C ARG A 218 133.93 14.43 38.31
N MET A 219 132.72 14.15 38.79
CA MET A 219 131.64 15.16 38.77
C MET A 219 131.71 16.16 39.95
N PRO A 220 131.76 17.49 39.68
CA PRO A 220 131.62 18.52 40.71
C PRO A 220 130.19 18.60 41.25
N GLU A 221 130.03 18.87 42.55
CA GLU A 221 128.73 18.92 43.25
C GLU A 221 127.72 19.89 42.62
N THR A 222 128.18 20.99 42.03
CA THR A 222 127.34 21.99 41.35
C THR A 222 126.58 21.39 40.16
N THR A 223 127.20 20.50 39.40
CA THR A 223 126.57 19.84 38.24
C THR A 223 125.54 18.81 38.70
N MET A 224 125.80 18.11 39.81
CA MET A 224 124.79 17.21 40.41
C MET A 224 123.54 17.96 40.87
N ARG A 225 123.71 19.13 41.50
CA ARG A 225 122.58 19.95 41.95
C ARG A 225 121.74 20.43 40.78
N ALA A 226 122.36 20.91 39.70
CA ALA A 226 121.64 21.32 38.48
C ALA A 226 120.88 20.16 37.82
N ILE A 227 121.43 18.94 37.80
CA ILE A 227 120.72 17.76 37.30
C ILE A 227 119.51 17.44 38.17
N HIS A 228 119.64 17.47 39.50
CA HIS A 228 118.50 17.23 40.40
C HIS A 228 117.40 18.28 40.24
N GLU A 229 117.77 19.55 40.10
CA GLU A 229 116.81 20.63 39.83
C GLU A 229 116.12 20.44 38.47
N ASN A 230 116.86 20.08 37.41
CA ASN A 230 116.29 19.81 36.09
C ASN A 230 115.35 18.59 36.09
N VAL A 231 115.70 17.53 36.83
CA VAL A 231 114.83 16.35 37.05
C VAL A 231 113.56 16.76 37.77
N SER A 232 113.65 17.61 38.80
CA SER A 232 112.48 18.13 39.52
C SER A 232 111.57 18.97 38.61
N VAL A 233 112.14 19.88 37.81
CA VAL A 233 111.38 20.71 36.84
C VAL A 233 110.72 19.83 35.77
N THR A 234 111.43 18.83 35.26
CA THR A 234 110.89 17.89 34.26
C THR A 234 109.74 17.06 34.85
N ALA A 235 109.82 16.66 36.13
CA ALA A 235 108.74 15.98 36.81
C ALA A 235 107.49 16.87 36.95
N GLN A 236 107.66 18.16 37.27
CA GLN A 236 106.56 19.12 37.33
C GLN A 236 105.92 19.38 35.95
N LEU A 237 106.73 19.54 34.89
CA LEU A 237 106.22 19.67 33.52
C LEU A 237 105.42 18.44 33.09
N ARG A 238 105.87 17.25 33.47
CA ARG A 238 105.14 16.01 33.21
C ARG A 238 103.77 16.01 33.91
N GLN A 239 103.71 16.40 35.18
CA GLN A 239 102.45 16.51 35.92
C GLN A 239 101.49 17.52 35.26
N LEU A 240 101.99 18.67 34.80
CA LEU A 240 101.18 19.65 34.07
C LEU A 240 100.68 19.10 32.73
N SER A 241 101.51 18.37 31.98
CA SER A 241 101.11 17.72 30.73
C SER A 241 100.05 16.65 30.96
N ASP A 242 100.19 15.85 32.02
CA ASP A 242 99.22 14.81 32.39
C ASP A 242 97.88 15.46 32.75
N LYS A 243 97.89 16.56 33.51
CA LYS A 243 96.67 17.32 33.83
C LYS A 243 96.04 17.97 32.60
N SER A 244 96.85 18.50 31.68
CA SER A 244 96.34 19.05 30.42
C SER A 244 95.69 17.98 29.55
N LYS A 245 96.22 16.75 29.56
CA LYS A 245 95.66 15.61 28.83
C LYS A 245 94.31 15.19 29.43
N GLU A 246 94.24 15.07 30.76
CA GLU A 246 92.99 14.76 31.47
C GLU A 246 91.89 15.78 31.15
N LEU A 247 92.21 17.09 31.17
CA LEU A 247 91.25 18.14 30.81
C LEU A 247 90.79 18.05 29.35
N LEU A 248 91.66 17.63 28.44
CA LEU A 248 91.30 17.43 27.03
C LEU A 248 90.35 16.23 26.87
N GLU A 249 90.63 15.11 27.54
CA GLU A 249 89.77 13.92 27.56
C GLU A 249 88.39 14.26 28.16
N ASP A 250 88.35 15.02 29.26
CA ASP A 250 87.11 15.51 29.86
C ASP A 250 86.32 16.40 28.89
N ASN A 251 87.00 17.34 28.21
CA ASN A 251 86.38 18.23 27.23
C ASN A 251 85.77 17.45 26.05
N ASP A 252 86.48 16.45 25.53
CA ASP A 252 85.99 15.60 24.45
C ASP A 252 84.82 14.72 24.92
N SER A 253 84.86 14.21 26.16
CA SER A 253 83.74 13.49 26.76
C SER A 253 82.49 14.36 26.92
N LEU A 254 82.66 15.62 27.32
CA LEU A 254 81.58 16.60 27.44
C LEU A 254 80.99 16.96 26.09
N LYS A 255 81.82 17.17 25.06
CA LYS A 255 81.36 17.38 23.67
C LYS A 255 80.58 16.16 23.14
N ALA A 256 81.02 14.95 23.45
CA ALA A 256 80.31 13.73 23.05
C ALA A 256 78.93 13.64 23.74
N LYS A 257 78.87 13.93 25.05
CA LYS A 257 77.61 14.00 25.81
C LYS A 257 76.68 15.09 25.28
N GLU A 258 77.20 16.28 24.96
CA GLU A 258 76.43 17.37 24.37
C GLU A 258 75.83 16.96 23.01
N LYS A 259 76.62 16.35 22.13
CA LYS A 259 76.13 15.82 20.84
C LYS A 259 75.04 14.77 21.04
N GLN A 260 75.18 13.89 22.02
CA GLN A 260 74.18 12.88 22.34
C GLN A 260 72.88 13.51 22.83
N LEU A 261 72.95 14.43 23.80
CA LEU A 261 71.78 15.14 24.33
C LEU A 261 71.07 15.97 23.24
N ARG A 262 71.81 16.56 22.29
CA ARG A 262 71.21 17.25 21.14
C ARG A 262 70.38 16.31 20.27
N ARG A 263 70.90 15.11 19.95
CA ARG A 263 70.15 14.10 19.18
C ARG A 263 68.91 13.62 19.94
N GLU A 264 69.05 13.33 21.23
CA GLU A 264 67.93 12.92 22.07
C GLU A 264 66.84 13.99 22.12
N LYS A 265 67.22 15.26 22.24
CA LYS A 265 66.29 16.39 22.18
C LYS A 265 65.54 16.44 20.85
N GLU A 266 66.25 16.31 19.73
CA GLU A 266 65.66 16.36 18.39
C GLU A 266 64.65 15.21 18.16
N ILE A 267 64.99 14.00 18.61
CA ILE A 267 64.07 12.84 18.57
C ILE A 267 62.85 13.05 19.47
N MET A 268 63.04 13.61 20.66
CA MET A 268 61.92 13.88 21.57
C MET A 268 60.99 14.98 21.04
N GLU A 269 61.55 16.00 20.39
CA GLU A 269 60.77 17.06 19.73
C GLU A 269 59.98 16.51 18.53
N SER A 270 60.58 15.66 17.69
CA SER A 270 59.86 15.03 16.58
C SER A 270 58.73 14.13 17.06
N LEU A 271 58.96 13.30 18.09
CA LEU A 271 57.96 12.43 18.69
C LEU A 271 56.81 13.24 19.32
N LEU A 272 57.13 14.34 20.01
CA LEU A 272 56.12 15.22 20.57
C LEU A 272 55.24 15.86 19.49
N ASN A 273 55.84 16.29 18.38
CA ASN A 273 55.11 16.84 17.24
C ASN A 273 54.19 15.79 16.60
N GLU A 274 54.67 14.57 16.37
CA GLU A 274 53.84 13.48 15.85
C GLU A 274 52.66 13.14 16.78
N MET A 275 52.93 13.02 18.08
CA MET A 275 51.91 12.73 19.09
C MET A 275 50.88 13.86 19.14
N THR A 276 51.32 15.12 19.04
CA THR A 276 50.42 16.28 19.00
C THR A 276 49.55 16.26 17.75
N MET A 277 50.12 15.97 16.58
CA MET A 277 49.36 15.84 15.33
C MET A 277 48.32 14.72 15.41
N LYS A 278 48.70 13.55 15.95
CA LYS A 278 47.78 12.43 16.20
C LYS A 278 46.68 12.81 17.19
N SER A 279 47.02 13.48 18.29
CA SER A 279 46.06 13.95 19.29
C SER A 279 45.05 14.94 18.70
N VAL A 280 45.52 15.90 17.89
CA VAL A 280 44.66 16.87 17.20
C VAL A 280 43.76 16.15 16.19
N GLY A 281 44.30 15.20 15.42
CA GLY A 281 43.51 14.37 14.49
C GLY A 281 42.40 13.59 15.22
N ASN A 282 42.76 12.91 16.31
CA ASN A 282 41.81 12.17 17.15
C ASN A 282 40.74 13.11 17.75
N GLN A 283 41.14 14.31 18.19
CA GLN A 283 40.19 15.31 18.69
C GLN A 283 39.18 15.74 17.63
N ARG A 284 39.61 15.93 16.37
CA ARG A 284 38.68 16.23 15.26
C ARG A 284 37.71 15.08 15.01
N VAL A 285 38.19 13.84 15.00
CA VAL A 285 37.33 12.65 14.83
C VAL A 285 36.30 12.57 15.97
N VAL A 286 36.72 12.78 17.22
CA VAL A 286 35.82 12.81 18.37
C VAL A 286 34.78 13.93 18.23
N GLN A 287 35.17 15.11 17.75
CA GLN A 287 34.22 16.21 17.50
C GLN A 287 33.19 15.84 16.42
N GLN A 288 33.63 15.27 15.29
CA GLN A 288 32.75 14.80 14.22
C GLN A 288 31.79 13.71 14.70
N LEU A 289 32.28 12.73 15.45
CA LEU A 289 31.44 11.68 16.04
C LEU A 289 30.44 12.27 17.04
N THR A 290 30.87 13.23 17.86
CA THR A 290 29.99 13.92 18.83
C THR A 290 28.89 14.69 18.11
N GLU A 291 29.22 15.39 17.02
CA GLU A 291 28.24 16.11 16.20
C GLU A 291 27.24 15.16 15.54
N LYS A 292 27.72 14.04 14.98
CA LYS A 292 26.85 12.99 14.43
C LYS A 292 25.94 12.39 15.50
N CYS A 293 26.43 12.15 16.71
CA CYS A 293 25.60 11.69 17.83
C CYS A 293 24.53 12.72 18.21
N LYS A 294 24.85 14.02 18.22
CA LYS A 294 23.87 15.09 18.44
C LYS A 294 22.81 15.12 17.35
N GLN A 295 23.20 15.00 16.08
CA GLN A 295 22.27 14.93 14.94
C GLN A 295 21.32 13.74 15.08
N MET A 296 21.85 12.53 15.31
CA MET A 296 21.00 11.35 15.54
C MET A 296 20.08 11.52 16.76
N HIS A 297 20.53 12.18 17.82
CA HIS A 297 19.67 12.45 18.97
C HIS A 297 18.52 13.39 18.61
N THR A 298 18.78 14.46 17.87
CA THR A 298 17.71 15.37 17.39
C THR A 298 16.74 14.67 16.44
N GLU A 299 17.22 13.76 15.58
CA GLU A 299 16.35 12.94 14.72
C GLU A 299 15.45 12.02 15.54
N LEU A 300 15.99 11.37 16.58
CA LEU A 300 15.20 10.53 17.49
C LEU A 300 14.15 11.36 18.25
N GLU A 301 14.49 12.56 18.71
CA GLU A 301 13.54 13.48 19.33
C GLU A 301 12.44 13.92 18.34
N ASN A 302 12.79 14.17 17.08
CA ASN A 302 11.82 14.49 16.02
C ASN A 302 10.88 13.31 15.75
N LEU A 303 11.42 12.09 15.65
CA LEU A 303 10.62 10.88 15.48
C LEU A 303 9.69 10.64 16.67
N ALA A 304 10.14 10.91 17.90
CA ALA A 304 9.30 10.82 19.08
C ALA A 304 8.16 11.85 19.04
N ARG A 305 8.45 13.10 18.64
CA ARG A 305 7.43 14.15 18.44
C ARG A 305 6.40 13.75 17.37
N HIS A 306 6.85 13.30 16.20
CA HIS A 306 5.95 12.85 15.14
C HIS A 306 5.09 11.66 15.56
N LYS A 307 5.62 10.72 16.33
CA LYS A 307 4.82 9.62 16.90
C LYS A 307 3.73 10.14 17.85
N GLN A 308 4.06 11.13 18.68
CA GLN A 308 3.08 11.76 19.57
C GLN A 308 1.99 12.52 18.78
N GLU A 309 2.38 13.30 17.78
CA GLU A 309 1.45 14.01 16.88
C GLU A 309 0.53 13.03 16.14
N HIS A 310 1.09 11.92 15.64
CA HIS A 310 0.30 10.88 14.98
C HIS A 310 -0.70 10.22 15.93
N GLN A 311 -0.29 9.93 17.18
CA GLN A 311 -1.20 9.39 18.18
C GLN A 311 -2.33 10.37 18.51
N GLN A 312 -2.02 11.66 18.67
CA GLN A 312 -3.03 12.70 18.88
C GLN A 312 -4.01 12.78 17.69
N LEU A 313 -3.52 12.65 16.46
CA LEU A 313 -4.36 12.66 15.28
C LEU A 313 -5.28 11.44 15.21
N LEU A 314 -4.79 10.25 15.59
CA LEU A 314 -5.60 9.04 15.70
C LEU A 314 -6.69 9.18 16.77
N ASP A 315 -6.35 9.74 17.93
CA ASP A 315 -7.32 9.99 19.00
C ASP A 315 -8.40 10.98 18.55
N ASN A 316 -8.01 12.05 17.85
CA ASN A 316 -8.94 13.01 17.24
C ASN A 316 -9.83 12.36 16.19
N HIS A 317 -9.27 11.52 15.31
CA HIS A 317 -10.03 10.79 14.30
C HIS A 317 -11.07 9.86 14.95
N ASN A 318 -10.66 9.11 15.98
CA ASN A 318 -11.55 8.24 16.74
C ASN A 318 -12.67 9.01 17.45
N ALA A 319 -12.37 10.20 17.99
CA ALA A 319 -13.36 11.07 18.59
C ALA A 319 -14.37 11.58 17.55
N LEU A 320 -13.89 12.06 16.40
CA LEU A 320 -14.73 12.55 15.32
C LEU A 320 -15.60 11.44 14.71
N GLN A 321 -15.07 10.22 14.62
CA GLN A 321 -15.83 9.07 14.15
C GLN A 321 -16.97 8.70 15.10
N LYS A 322 -16.74 8.77 16.43
CA LYS A 322 -17.82 8.61 17.42
C LYS A 322 -18.88 9.70 17.28
N GLU A 323 -18.48 10.96 17.14
CA GLU A 323 -19.42 12.06 16.92
C GLU A 323 -20.25 11.86 15.65
N HIS A 324 -19.61 11.38 14.57
CA HIS A 324 -20.29 11.07 13.31
C HIS A 324 -21.31 9.93 13.49
N ASP A 325 -20.95 8.86 14.20
CA ASP A 325 -21.85 7.75 14.47
C ASP A 325 -23.04 8.17 15.36
N ASP A 326 -22.79 9.01 16.37
CA ASP A 326 -23.83 9.61 17.21
C ASP A 326 -24.78 10.49 16.38
N LEU A 327 -24.24 11.35 15.51
CA LEU A 327 -25.02 12.16 14.58
C LEU A 327 -25.84 11.29 13.63
N ARG A 328 -25.28 10.20 13.11
CA ARG A 328 -26.00 9.24 12.27
C ARG A 328 -27.16 8.61 13.02
N GLN A 329 -26.95 8.16 14.26
CA GLN A 329 -27.99 7.55 15.08
C GLN A 329 -29.11 8.56 15.41
N THR A 330 -28.76 9.81 15.73
CA THR A 330 -29.75 10.87 15.97
C THR A 330 -30.55 11.15 14.70
N HIS A 331 -29.90 11.25 13.53
CA HIS A 331 -30.56 11.42 12.25
C HIS A 331 -31.53 10.28 11.95
N GLU A 332 -31.12 9.02 12.13
CA GLU A 332 -32.00 7.85 11.96
C GLU A 332 -33.21 7.89 12.91
N SER A 333 -33.01 8.29 14.16
CA SER A 333 -34.10 8.49 15.13
C SER A 333 -35.08 9.58 14.69
N HIS A 334 -34.55 10.71 14.18
CA HIS A 334 -35.37 11.80 13.64
C HIS A 334 -36.13 11.39 12.39
N MET A 335 -35.50 10.67 11.46
CA MET A 335 -36.15 10.11 10.28
C MET A 335 -37.26 9.11 10.65
N GLY A 336 -37.02 8.27 11.66
CA GLY A 336 -38.04 7.37 12.20
C GLY A 336 -39.24 8.13 12.79
N LYS A 337 -38.99 9.21 13.54
CA LYS A 337 -40.06 10.09 14.05
C LYS A 337 -40.82 10.79 12.93
N LEU A 338 -40.13 11.26 11.90
CA LEU A 338 -40.74 11.92 10.73
C LEU A 338 -41.66 10.97 9.99
N LYS A 339 -41.22 9.73 9.70
CA LYS A 339 -42.04 8.70 9.07
C LYS A 339 -43.29 8.38 9.87
N ARG A 340 -43.18 8.26 11.21
CA ARG A 340 -44.35 8.07 12.09
C ARG A 340 -45.33 9.24 11.99
N LYS A 341 -44.82 10.48 12.01
CA LYS A 341 -45.64 11.69 11.88
C LYS A 341 -46.32 11.80 10.51
N GLN A 342 -45.64 11.42 9.43
CA GLN A 342 -46.24 11.31 8.11
C GLN A 342 -47.36 10.26 8.06
N ALA A 343 -47.14 9.08 8.65
CA ALA A 343 -48.16 8.03 8.72
C ALA A 343 -49.38 8.47 9.56
N GLU A 344 -49.15 9.14 10.70
CA GLU A 344 -50.22 9.75 11.51
C GLU A 344 -50.98 10.83 10.72
N ALA A 345 -50.28 11.70 9.99
CA ALA A 345 -50.90 12.73 9.16
C ALA A 345 -51.76 12.13 8.04
N GLU A 346 -51.29 11.09 7.34
CA GLU A 346 -52.07 10.38 6.35
C GLU A 346 -53.28 9.66 6.96
N ARG A 347 -53.15 9.09 8.17
CA ARG A 347 -54.28 8.50 8.90
C ARG A 347 -55.34 9.56 9.22
N LEU A 348 -54.93 10.70 9.79
CA LEU A 348 -55.82 11.82 10.12
C LEU A 348 -56.47 12.40 8.85
N LYS A 349 -55.75 12.48 7.73
CA LYS A 349 -56.30 12.93 6.45
C LYS A 349 -57.39 12.00 5.93
N LYS A 350 -57.22 10.68 6.08
CA LYS A 350 -58.26 9.69 5.76
C LYS A 350 -59.46 9.80 6.70
N GLU A 351 -59.23 9.96 7.99
CA GLU A 351 -60.30 10.18 8.98
C GLU A 351 -61.10 11.46 8.65
N LEU A 352 -60.41 12.56 8.34
CA LEU A 352 -61.04 13.81 7.92
C LEU A 352 -61.83 13.67 6.61
N GLN A 353 -61.32 12.91 5.63
CA GLN A 353 -62.09 12.62 4.41
C GLN A 353 -63.37 11.83 4.71
N LYS A 354 -63.29 10.81 5.57
CA LYS A 354 -64.48 10.06 6.01
C LYS A 354 -65.49 10.97 6.70
N GLU A 355 -65.04 11.81 7.62
CA GLU A 355 -65.90 12.77 8.30
C GLU A 355 -66.54 13.77 7.31
N LYS A 356 -65.77 14.26 6.32
CA LYS A 356 -66.30 15.13 5.26
C LYS A 356 -67.37 14.45 4.42
N MET A 357 -67.16 13.19 4.01
CA MET A 357 -68.16 12.41 3.29
C MET A 357 -69.43 12.23 4.13
N GLN A 358 -69.29 11.84 5.39
CA GLN A 358 -70.41 11.72 6.34
C GLN A 358 -71.16 13.05 6.51
N ARG A 359 -70.44 14.18 6.57
CA ARG A 359 -71.04 15.51 6.68
C ARG A 359 -71.77 15.90 5.40
N GLN A 360 -71.22 15.59 4.22
CA GLN A 360 -71.90 15.80 2.94
C GLN A 360 -73.16 14.96 2.83
N GLU A 361 -73.10 13.68 3.21
CA GLU A 361 -74.27 12.79 3.27
C GLU A 361 -75.34 13.35 4.21
N LEU A 362 -74.95 13.82 5.40
CA LEU A 362 -75.86 14.47 6.35
C LEU A 362 -76.48 15.75 5.76
N GLU A 363 -75.69 16.57 5.08
CA GLU A 363 -76.15 17.79 4.43
C GLU A 363 -77.13 17.48 3.29
N THR A 364 -76.92 16.40 2.53
CA THR A 364 -77.89 15.92 1.52
C THR A 364 -79.20 15.49 2.16
N VAL A 365 -79.16 14.68 3.23
CA VAL A 365 -80.37 14.27 3.97
C VAL A 365 -81.09 15.48 4.56
N GLN A 366 -80.36 16.45 5.11
CA GLN A 366 -80.93 17.69 5.63
C GLN A 366 -81.58 18.52 4.52
N GLN A 367 -80.96 18.61 3.35
CA GLN A 367 -81.49 19.35 2.21
C GLN A 367 -82.72 18.65 1.62
N GLU A 368 -82.71 17.32 1.50
CA GLU A 368 -83.86 16.51 1.10
C GLU A 368 -85.02 16.68 2.10
N ALA A 369 -84.74 16.69 3.40
CA ALA A 369 -85.74 16.98 4.44
C ALA A 369 -86.31 18.39 4.31
N ALA A 370 -85.46 19.40 4.07
CA ALA A 370 -85.89 20.77 3.85
C ALA A 370 -86.73 20.92 2.57
N VAL A 371 -86.41 20.19 1.50
CA VAL A 371 -87.18 20.16 0.25
C VAL A 371 -88.51 19.46 0.45
N ALA A 372 -88.55 18.29 1.09
CA ALA A 372 -89.79 17.58 1.39
C ALA A 372 -90.75 18.42 2.27
N LEU A 373 -90.21 19.14 3.26
CA LEU A 373 -90.98 20.09 4.06
C LEU A 373 -91.44 21.31 3.24
N LYS A 374 -90.60 21.82 2.33
CA LYS A 374 -91.00 22.92 1.42
C LYS A 374 -92.05 22.50 0.41
N GLU A 375 -91.98 21.30 -0.14
CA GLU A 375 -93.00 20.72 -1.03
C GLU A 375 -94.33 20.58 -0.28
N ALA A 376 -94.30 20.04 0.95
CA ALA A 376 -95.47 19.93 1.81
C ALA A 376 -96.12 21.29 2.15
N LEU A 377 -95.32 22.36 2.23
CA LEU A 377 -95.81 23.72 2.51
C LEU A 377 -96.21 24.49 1.24
N ARG A 378 -95.79 24.05 0.04
CA ARG A 378 -96.16 24.68 -1.25
C ARG A 378 -97.45 24.12 -1.85
N GLU A 379 -97.89 22.95 -1.43
CA GLU A 379 -99.22 22.43 -1.77
C GLU A 379 -100.29 23.21 -0.99
N VAL A 380 -100.76 24.30 -1.59
CA VAL A 380 -101.88 25.10 -1.08
C VAL A 380 -103.16 24.23 -1.10
N PRO A 381 -103.89 24.09 0.02
CA PRO A 381 -105.17 23.41 0.02
C PRO A 381 -106.16 24.18 -0.85
N LYS A 382 -106.75 23.51 -1.85
CA LYS A 382 -108.00 24.01 -2.43
C LYS A 382 -109.11 23.68 -1.43
N GLU A 383 -110.00 24.64 -1.16
CA GLU A 383 -111.06 24.56 -0.14
C GLU A 383 -112.14 23.48 -0.39
N GLU A 384 -111.85 22.41 -1.13
CA GLU A 384 -112.76 21.30 -1.43
C GLU A 384 -112.12 19.91 -1.27
N ASP A 385 -111.06 19.78 -0.47
CA ASP A 385 -110.50 18.46 -0.17
C ASP A 385 -111.29 17.80 0.97
N SER A 386 -112.01 16.71 0.67
CA SER A 386 -112.61 15.82 1.68
C SER A 386 -111.57 15.42 2.74
N GLU A 387 -112.00 15.34 4.00
CA GLU A 387 -111.18 14.98 5.18
C GLU A 387 -110.28 13.74 4.92
N VAL A 388 -110.75 12.81 4.09
CA VAL A 388 -110.03 11.59 3.69
C VAL A 388 -108.79 11.88 2.84
N GLN A 389 -108.82 12.86 1.92
CA GLN A 389 -107.67 13.20 1.08
C GLN A 389 -106.60 13.99 1.85
N ALA A 390 -107.00 14.79 2.85
CA ALA A 390 -106.06 15.44 3.76
C ALA A 390 -105.32 14.41 4.64
N VAL A 391 -106.03 13.37 5.11
CA VAL A 391 -105.44 12.27 5.89
C VAL A 391 -104.49 11.42 5.05
N VAL A 392 -104.84 11.08 3.81
CA VAL A 392 -103.97 10.30 2.91
C VAL A 392 -102.67 11.08 2.59
N ARG A 393 -102.75 12.38 2.32
CA ARG A 393 -101.56 13.23 2.12
C ARG A 393 -100.69 13.33 3.37
N ARG A 394 -101.31 13.53 4.53
CA ARG A 394 -100.59 13.51 5.82
C ARG A 394 -99.89 12.16 6.04
N SER A 395 -100.54 11.04 5.73
CA SER A 395 -99.92 9.71 5.83
C SER A 395 -98.77 9.52 4.84
N GLN A 396 -98.89 9.99 3.60
CA GLN A 396 -97.83 9.89 2.59
C GLN A 396 -96.62 10.77 2.93
N LEU A 397 -96.85 11.98 3.45
CA LEU A 397 -95.79 12.85 3.97
C LEU A 397 -95.09 12.20 5.17
N MET A 398 -95.85 11.66 6.12
CA MET A 398 -95.30 10.96 7.28
C MET A 398 -94.49 9.75 6.84
N GLN A 399 -94.94 9.01 5.82
CA GLN A 399 -94.25 7.84 5.28
C GLN A 399 -92.99 8.21 4.49
N LYS A 400 -92.98 9.33 3.75
CA LYS A 400 -91.77 9.91 3.13
C LYS A 400 -90.76 10.36 4.19
N LEU A 401 -91.21 11.08 5.23
CA LEU A 401 -90.34 11.50 6.34
C LEU A 401 -89.81 10.29 7.13
N LEU A 402 -90.62 9.25 7.31
CA LEU A 402 -90.21 7.99 7.94
C LEU A 402 -89.13 7.29 7.10
N ALA A 403 -89.32 7.18 5.79
CA ALA A 403 -88.32 6.58 4.89
C ALA A 403 -86.99 7.37 4.89
N MET A 404 -87.04 8.70 5.02
CA MET A 404 -85.82 9.51 5.14
C MET A 404 -85.14 9.36 6.51
N LEU A 405 -85.93 9.18 7.58
CA LEU A 405 -85.41 8.85 8.90
C LEU A 405 -84.82 7.44 8.94
N ASP A 406 -85.43 6.47 8.24
CA ASP A 406 -84.91 5.10 8.10
C ASP A 406 -83.62 5.08 7.27
N ASN A 407 -83.52 5.88 6.21
CA ASN A 407 -82.28 6.07 5.46
C ASN A 407 -81.19 6.75 6.31
N ALA A 408 -81.54 7.76 7.12
CA ALA A 408 -80.61 8.40 8.06
C ALA A 408 -80.16 7.42 9.18
N ALA A 409 -81.06 6.56 9.65
CA ALA A 409 -80.78 5.50 10.62
C ALA A 409 -79.91 4.38 10.02
N ALA A 410 -80.07 4.05 8.74
CA ALA A 410 -79.22 3.09 8.02
C ALA A 410 -77.78 3.62 7.83
N ILE A 411 -77.60 4.94 7.76
CA ILE A 411 -76.30 5.63 7.79
C ILE A 411 -75.73 5.71 9.23
N GLY A 412 -76.47 5.21 10.23
CA GLY A 412 -76.07 5.15 11.63
C GLY A 412 -76.16 6.50 12.36
N LYS A 413 -76.94 7.44 11.84
CA LYS A 413 -77.07 8.81 12.36
C LYS A 413 -78.54 9.24 12.40
N GLY A 414 -79.20 8.86 13.49
CA GLY A 414 -80.57 9.18 13.90
C GLY A 414 -80.87 8.39 15.17
N PRO A 415 -81.85 8.78 16.01
CA PRO A 415 -82.24 7.96 17.14
C PRO A 415 -82.62 6.57 16.63
N GLY A 416 -81.95 5.53 17.13
CA GLY A 416 -82.30 4.16 16.78
C GLY A 416 -83.72 3.87 17.25
N LEU A 417 -84.39 2.86 16.68
CA LEU A 417 -85.69 2.39 17.22
C LEU A 417 -85.64 2.09 18.74
N SER A 418 -84.44 1.80 19.27
CA SER A 418 -84.12 1.63 20.68
C SER A 418 -84.30 2.90 21.54
N ASP A 419 -84.15 4.10 20.98
CA ASP A 419 -84.22 5.38 21.71
C ASP A 419 -85.66 5.85 21.95
N PHE A 420 -86.64 5.23 21.28
CA PHE A 420 -88.07 5.53 21.44
C PHE A 420 -88.81 4.56 22.38
N ILE A 421 -88.11 3.57 22.95
CA ILE A 421 -88.66 2.62 23.91
C ILE A 421 -88.17 3.01 25.32
N PRO A 422 -89.05 3.48 26.24
CA PRO A 422 -88.65 3.71 27.61
C PRO A 422 -88.42 2.36 28.30
N ILE A 423 -87.17 1.94 28.42
CA ILE A 423 -86.77 0.88 29.34
C ILE A 423 -86.29 1.55 30.62
N THR A 424 -87.07 1.32 31.67
CA THR A 424 -86.83 1.72 33.06
C THR A 424 -85.48 1.21 33.59
N HIS A 425 -84.82 2.11 34.32
CA HIS A 425 -83.48 2.05 34.93
C HIS A 425 -83.23 0.92 35.95
N HIS A 426 -81.94 0.53 36.07
CA HIS A 426 -81.09 0.59 37.29
C HIS A 426 -79.60 0.43 36.87
N THR A 427 -78.78 1.50 36.85
CA THR A 427 -77.68 1.83 37.83
C THR A 427 -76.78 0.64 38.20
N ASP A 428 -75.48 0.63 37.87
CA ASP A 428 -74.46 1.46 38.52
C ASP A 428 -73.27 1.91 37.65
N GLU A 429 -72.76 3.09 38.03
CA GLU A 429 -71.59 3.81 37.52
C GLU A 429 -70.25 3.20 38.00
N ARG A 430 -69.18 3.35 37.18
CA ARG A 430 -68.03 4.25 37.49
C ARG A 430 -66.93 4.22 36.41
N THR A 431 -66.97 5.28 35.59
CA THR A 431 -65.88 6.16 35.12
C THR A 431 -64.42 5.71 35.22
N THR A 432 -63.70 5.77 34.10
CA THR A 432 -62.42 6.51 34.03
C THR A 432 -62.18 7.02 32.60
N GLY A 433 -62.02 8.32 32.44
CA GLY A 433 -61.84 8.99 31.16
C GLY A 433 -60.47 9.65 31.00
N GLN A 434 -60.18 9.93 29.72
CA GLN A 434 -59.44 11.06 29.15
C GLN A 434 -57.93 11.25 29.42
N GLY A 435 -57.22 11.49 28.30
CA GLY A 435 -56.63 12.83 28.10
C GLY A 435 -55.11 12.93 28.09
N MET A 436 -54.57 13.41 26.97
CA MET A 436 -53.16 13.65 26.67
C MET A 436 -52.45 14.70 27.56
N ALA A 437 -51.14 14.54 27.81
CA ALA A 437 -50.05 15.47 27.40
C ALA A 437 -48.67 15.11 28.03
N ARG A 438 -47.59 15.37 27.27
CA ARG A 438 -46.15 15.47 27.66
C ARG A 438 -45.88 16.71 28.57
N PRO A 439 -44.70 17.00 29.19
CA PRO A 439 -43.30 16.65 28.79
C PRO A 439 -42.23 16.42 29.91
N GLY A 440 -41.00 16.00 29.50
CA GLY A 440 -39.73 16.60 29.99
C GLY A 440 -38.99 16.05 31.25
N LEU A 441 -37.80 15.50 31.01
CA LEU A 441 -36.53 15.59 31.80
C LEU A 441 -36.54 15.35 33.33
N ARG A 442 -35.84 14.31 33.80
CA ARG A 442 -34.47 14.37 34.38
C ARG A 442 -34.02 12.99 34.88
N ALA A 443 -32.75 12.66 34.64
CA ALA A 443 -31.99 11.64 35.38
C ALA A 443 -31.78 12.11 36.86
N PRO A 444 -31.31 11.30 37.84
CA PRO A 444 -30.07 10.51 37.72
C PRO A 444 -30.02 9.16 38.47
N GLY A 445 -29.00 8.36 38.13
CA GLY A 445 -28.08 7.85 39.16
C GLY A 445 -28.27 6.43 39.69
N GLN A 446 -27.38 5.56 39.20
CA GLN A 446 -26.60 4.57 39.95
C GLN A 446 -27.21 3.22 40.39
N LYS A 447 -26.54 2.18 39.84
CA LYS A 447 -25.81 1.08 40.50
C LYS A 447 -26.46 -0.32 40.54
N THR A 448 -25.73 -1.20 39.84
CA THR A 448 -25.26 -2.55 40.22
C THR A 448 -26.27 -3.68 40.39
N THR A 449 -26.10 -4.74 39.61
CA THR A 449 -25.55 -6.07 39.99
C THR A 449 -25.62 -6.97 38.74
N SER A 450 -24.50 -7.27 38.12
CA SER A 450 -23.77 -8.56 38.22
C SER A 450 -24.33 -9.71 37.35
N ARG A 451 -23.41 -10.17 36.49
CA ARG A 451 -23.17 -11.56 36.04
C ARG A 451 -23.92 -12.13 34.83
N LEU A 452 -23.05 -12.52 33.87
CA LEU A 452 -23.01 -13.77 33.11
C LEU A 452 -23.96 -13.94 31.91
N SER A 453 -23.41 -13.81 30.70
CA SER A 453 -23.08 -14.96 29.84
C SER A 453 -22.55 -14.48 28.48
N HIS A 454 -21.25 -14.70 28.22
CA HIS A 454 -20.68 -14.64 26.88
C HIS A 454 -20.73 -16.05 26.30
N PHE A 455 -21.33 -16.20 25.12
CA PHE A 455 -20.89 -17.00 23.96
C PHE A 455 -22.07 -17.12 22.98
N LYS A 456 -21.89 -16.64 21.75
CA LYS A 456 -22.72 -16.98 20.60
C LYS A 456 -21.84 -17.69 19.57
N THR A 457 -22.43 -18.70 18.96
CA THR A 457 -21.87 -19.62 17.97
C THR A 457 -21.16 -18.88 16.84
N GLY A 458 -19.87 -19.19 16.60
CA GLY A 458 -19.15 -18.70 15.41
C GLY A 458 -17.69 -18.25 15.59
N ASP A 459 -17.06 -18.39 16.75
CA ASP A 459 -15.69 -17.91 16.99
C ASP A 459 -14.65 -19.03 16.78
N LEU A 460 -14.18 -19.21 15.54
CA LEU A 460 -12.95 -19.98 15.24
C LEU A 460 -11.78 -18.99 15.16
N GLY A 461 -11.36 -18.50 16.33
CA GLY A 461 -10.18 -17.64 16.49
C GLY A 461 -8.93 -18.45 16.85
N LEU A 462 -7.94 -18.39 15.96
CA LEU A 462 -6.56 -18.81 16.24
C LEU A 462 -5.99 -18.01 17.42
N VAL A 463 -5.34 -18.74 18.33
CA VAL A 463 -4.76 -18.27 19.60
C VAL A 463 -3.57 -17.32 19.39
N PRO A 464 -3.56 -16.11 19.96
CA PRO A 464 -2.33 -15.34 20.18
C PRO A 464 -1.67 -15.70 21.51
N ARG A 465 -0.40 -16.14 21.46
CA ARG A 465 0.42 -16.42 22.65
C ARG A 465 0.77 -15.13 23.40
N GLN A 466 0.61 -15.14 24.73
CA GLN A 466 1.22 -14.16 25.63
C GLN A 466 2.72 -14.43 25.78
N ILE A 467 3.51 -13.36 25.75
CA ILE A 467 4.94 -13.36 26.05
C ILE A 467 5.08 -13.20 27.57
N ASN A 468 5.74 -14.18 28.19
CA ASN A 468 6.05 -14.18 29.62
C ASN A 468 7.00 -13.05 29.97
N MET A 469 6.64 -12.25 30.98
CA MET A 469 7.58 -11.44 31.75
C MET A 469 8.30 -12.33 32.76
N CYS A 470 9.63 -12.35 32.71
CA CYS A 470 10.45 -12.71 33.86
C CYS A 470 10.70 -11.49 34.73
N ASN A 471 10.51 -11.67 36.03
CA ASN A 471 10.78 -10.70 37.08
C ASN A 471 12.28 -10.51 37.34
N SER A 472 12.58 -9.36 37.95
CA SER A 472 13.56 -9.18 39.03
C SER A 472 15.04 -9.05 38.63
N VAL A 473 15.59 -7.82 38.66
CA VAL A 473 16.30 -7.17 39.79
C VAL A 473 16.78 -5.78 39.30
N LEU A 474 16.80 -4.77 40.19
CA LEU A 474 17.27 -3.37 40.05
C LEU A 474 16.19 -2.30 39.80
N SER A 475 15.40 -2.02 40.83
CA SER A 475 14.78 -0.70 41.01
C SER A 475 14.96 -0.21 42.45
N LYS A 476 16.13 0.34 42.77
CA LYS A 476 16.29 1.32 43.84
C LYS A 476 17.32 2.33 43.37
N ILE A 477 16.85 3.55 43.08
CA ILE A 477 17.43 4.88 43.37
C ILE A 477 16.75 5.86 42.42
N GLY A 478 16.02 6.81 43.02
CA GLY A 478 15.35 7.90 42.32
C GLY A 478 16.33 8.96 41.77
N PRO A 479 15.81 10.00 41.10
CA PRO A 479 16.60 10.89 40.27
C PRO A 479 17.31 11.95 41.11
N LEU A 480 18.64 12.08 40.96
CA LEU A 480 19.42 13.17 41.55
C LEU A 480 20.26 13.88 40.48
N SER A 481 19.86 15.13 40.25
CA SER A 481 20.56 16.33 39.77
C SER A 481 21.88 16.23 39.00
N LYS A 482 21.84 16.87 37.82
CA LYS A 482 22.95 17.35 36.99
C LYS A 482 23.79 18.40 37.77
N SER A 483 24.81 17.98 38.54
CA SER A 483 25.88 18.90 39.01
C SER A 483 27.17 18.24 39.51
N THR A 484 27.28 16.90 39.58
CA THR A 484 28.43 16.25 40.24
C THR A 484 29.39 15.51 39.30
N GLN A 485 29.50 15.92 38.03
CA GLN A 485 30.39 15.28 37.05
C GLN A 485 31.67 16.07 36.71
N ILE A 486 31.95 17.19 37.40
CA ILE A 486 33.13 18.02 37.13
C ILE A 486 33.96 18.26 38.41
N HIS A 487 34.23 17.20 39.21
CA HIS A 487 35.14 17.34 40.35
C HIS A 487 36.04 16.15 40.69
N LEU A 488 36.12 15.12 39.83
CA LEU A 488 37.00 13.97 40.04
C LEU A 488 38.13 13.80 39.02
N GLN A 489 38.31 14.76 38.10
CA GLN A 489 39.43 14.79 37.14
C GLN A 489 40.46 15.90 37.39
N ARG A 490 40.36 16.68 38.48
CA ARG A 490 41.29 17.78 38.81
C ARG A 490 42.19 17.49 40.02
N LYS A 491 42.37 16.22 40.42
CA LYS A 491 43.22 15.84 41.57
C LYS A 491 44.38 14.89 41.24
N LEU A 492 44.91 14.96 40.02
CA LEU A 492 46.13 14.23 39.61
C LEU A 492 47.17 15.11 38.89
N GLN A 493 47.04 16.45 38.91
CA GLN A 493 48.01 17.37 38.27
C GLN A 493 48.70 18.37 39.21
N SER A 494 48.56 18.25 40.54
CA SER A 494 49.19 19.18 41.51
C SER A 494 50.29 18.58 42.39
N GLN A 495 51.01 17.56 41.90
CA GLN A 495 52.24 17.07 42.55
C GLN A 495 53.37 16.86 41.53
N LYS A 496 53.78 17.93 40.84
CA LYS A 496 55.14 18.08 40.26
C LYS A 496 55.30 19.47 39.66
N ARG A 497 55.39 20.49 40.51
CA ARG A 497 55.97 21.81 40.19
C ARG A 497 56.02 22.64 41.46
N ASN A 498 56.96 22.26 42.33
CA ASN A 498 57.58 23.16 43.29
C ASN A 498 59.04 22.74 43.32
N ASN A 499 59.85 23.41 42.50
CA ASN A 499 61.15 23.96 42.88
C ASN A 499 61.79 24.64 41.67
N LEU A 500 62.38 25.81 41.98
CA LEU A 500 63.32 26.60 41.20
C LEU A 500 62.74 27.46 40.07
N SER A 501 62.39 28.70 40.40
CA SER A 501 63.13 29.87 39.89
C SER A 501 62.57 31.18 40.48
N LYS A 502 63.44 31.95 41.15
CA LYS A 502 63.31 33.41 41.30
C LYS A 502 64.67 34.04 40.92
N PRO A 503 64.67 35.24 40.32
CA PRO A 503 65.78 35.77 39.54
C PRO A 503 66.72 36.65 40.36
N LEU A 504 67.99 36.71 39.94
CA LEU A 504 68.94 37.75 40.32
C LEU A 504 68.82 38.89 39.30
N ALA A 505 68.56 40.08 39.84
CA ALA A 505 68.65 41.35 39.14
C ALA A 505 70.12 41.81 39.07
N GLU A 506 70.35 42.64 38.07
CA GLU A 506 71.52 43.45 37.76
C GLU A 506 72.08 44.21 38.97
N GLU A 507 73.40 44.41 39.01
CA GLU A 507 73.99 45.67 39.45
C GLU A 507 75.40 45.84 38.86
N ASP A 508 75.70 47.10 38.55
CA ASP A 508 76.86 47.66 37.87
C ASP A 508 78.21 47.42 38.59
N VAL A 509 79.29 47.32 37.78
CA VAL A 509 80.57 48.07 37.79
C VAL A 509 81.59 47.36 36.90
#